data_AF-A0A0S2M5A0-F1
#
_entry.id   AF-A0A0S2M5A0-F1
#
_cell.length_a   1.000
_cell.length_b   1.000
_cell.length_c   1.000
_cell.angle_alpha   90.00
_cell.angle_beta   90.00
_cell.angle_gamma   90.00
#
_symmetry.space_group_name_H-M   'P 1'
#
loop_
_entity.id
_entity.type
_entity.pdbx_description
1 polymer ?
#
loop_
_entity_poly.entity_id
_entity_poly.type
_entity_poly.pdbx_seq_one_letter_code
_entity_poly.pdbx_strand_id
1 'polypeptide(L)'
;MYFVPEMIITRAQVASLTAGLWDEAEQLMQSLAVDVGKATISFGGSVGVARGMMLLRQGRTTAALASLLESCDGLAHSDPQQLLGYCSAMAAYAAAKSGRLDTARELVRQYSEDTGMFIVVAHERAFIAAAREYLDGDGAGIAELFSLADDLHARGQFTAELNALALLLEFEPSQARRRILAIATQVEGRWAAGWPPLPRRLSKEALQCW
;
A
#
# COMPACT_ATOMS: atom_id res chain seq x y z
N MET A 1 1.74 -19.87 -23.16
CA MET A 1 0.61 -19.94 -22.22
C MET A 1 1.18 -20.10 -20.81
N TYR A 2 1.56 -18.99 -20.17
CA TYR A 2 2.27 -18.97 -18.86
C TYR A 2 1.48 -18.23 -17.74
N PHE A 3 0.25 -17.80 -18.04
CA PHE A 3 -0.53 -16.87 -17.21
C PHE A 3 -1.12 -17.48 -15.92
N VAL A 4 -1.48 -18.78 -15.94
CA VAL A 4 -2.17 -19.41 -14.80
C VAL A 4 -1.26 -19.64 -13.59
N PRO A 5 -0.02 -20.16 -13.76
CA PRO A 5 0.92 -20.26 -12.63
C PRO A 5 1.26 -18.89 -12.03
N GLU A 6 1.48 -17.88 -12.87
CA GLU A 6 1.80 -16.52 -12.43
C GLU A 6 0.68 -15.92 -11.57
N MET A 7 -0.57 -15.99 -12.01
CA MET A 7 -1.73 -15.51 -11.26
C MET A 7 -1.89 -16.20 -9.89
N ILE A 8 -1.69 -17.52 -9.83
CA ILE A 8 -1.80 -18.29 -8.58
C ILE A 8 -0.69 -17.87 -7.61
N ILE A 9 0.53 -17.75 -8.11
CA ILE A 9 1.71 -17.35 -7.33
C ILE A 9 1.55 -15.93 -6.78
N THR A 10 1.20 -14.96 -7.63
CA THR A 10 1.02 -13.57 -7.18
C THR A 10 -0.09 -13.46 -6.13
N ARG A 11 -1.21 -14.17 -6.32
CA ARG A 11 -2.31 -14.14 -5.33
C ARG A 11 -1.91 -14.79 -4.01
N ALA A 12 -1.16 -15.89 -4.04
CA ALA A 12 -0.61 -16.51 -2.84
C ALA A 12 0.36 -15.56 -2.11
N GLN A 13 1.22 -14.86 -2.86
CA GLN A 13 2.12 -13.84 -2.31
C GLN A 13 1.35 -12.68 -1.68
N VAL A 14 0.37 -12.11 -2.38
CA VAL A 14 -0.49 -11.03 -1.85
C VAL A 14 -1.20 -11.49 -0.59
N ALA A 15 -1.73 -12.72 -0.56
CA ALA A 15 -2.38 -13.28 0.62
C ALA A 15 -1.40 -13.35 1.82
N SER A 16 -0.20 -13.89 1.62
CA SER A 16 0.84 -13.95 2.67
C SER A 16 1.23 -12.56 3.18
N LEU A 17 1.38 -11.59 2.27
CA LEU A 17 1.68 -10.20 2.63
C LEU A 17 0.53 -9.56 3.41
N THR A 18 -0.72 -9.72 2.98
CA THR A 18 -1.88 -9.20 3.71
C THR A 18 -2.05 -9.86 5.09
N ALA A 19 -1.65 -11.13 5.22
CA ALA A 19 -1.66 -11.85 6.49
C ALA A 19 -0.49 -11.46 7.42
N GLY A 20 0.47 -10.67 6.95
CA GLY A 20 1.67 -10.29 7.70
C GLY A 20 2.69 -11.43 7.88
N LEU A 21 2.70 -12.37 6.94
CA LEU A 21 3.65 -13.49 6.83
C LEU A 21 4.82 -13.06 5.94
N TRP A 22 5.60 -12.09 6.43
CA TRP A 22 6.63 -11.40 5.64
C TRP A 22 7.79 -12.32 5.24
N ASP A 23 8.26 -13.15 6.18
CA ASP A 23 9.37 -14.09 5.96
C ASP A 23 8.94 -15.20 4.99
N GLU A 24 7.71 -15.68 5.12
CA GLU A 24 7.13 -16.70 4.24
C GLU A 24 6.90 -16.16 2.82
N ALA A 25 6.48 -14.90 2.69
CA ALA A 25 6.40 -14.22 1.40
C ALA A 25 7.78 -14.07 0.74
N GLU A 26 8.82 -13.74 1.52
CA GLU A 26 10.19 -13.61 1.00
C GLU A 26 10.81 -14.95 0.59
N GLN A 27 10.61 -16.00 1.38
CA GLN A 27 11.06 -17.35 1.02
C GLN A 27 10.39 -17.88 -0.24
N LEU A 28 9.08 -17.62 -0.41
CA LEU A 28 8.36 -17.97 -1.64
C LEU A 28 8.93 -17.21 -2.85
N MET A 29 9.32 -15.95 -2.70
CA MET A 29 9.97 -15.18 -3.77
C MET A 29 11.34 -15.77 -4.15
N GLN A 30 12.13 -16.19 -3.16
CA GLN A 30 13.46 -16.75 -3.39
C GLN A 30 13.42 -18.12 -4.06
N SER A 31 12.49 -19.00 -3.67
CA SER A 31 12.37 -20.33 -4.26
C SER A 31 11.95 -20.29 -5.74
N LEU A 32 11.06 -19.37 -6.10
CA LEU A 32 10.59 -19.19 -7.48
C LEU A 32 11.66 -18.61 -8.43
N ALA A 33 12.57 -17.78 -7.90
CA ALA A 33 13.70 -17.26 -8.66
C ALA A 33 14.74 -18.33 -9.02
N VAL A 34 14.82 -19.42 -8.23
CA VAL A 34 15.77 -20.52 -8.41
C VAL A 34 15.28 -21.53 -9.45
N ASP A 35 13.99 -21.89 -9.45
CA ASP A 35 13.48 -23.01 -10.26
C ASP A 35 13.16 -22.70 -11.72
N VAL A 36 12.92 -21.44 -12.10
CA VAL A 36 12.28 -21.13 -13.40
C VAL A 36 13.23 -20.42 -14.40
N GLY A 37 14.45 -20.10 -13.98
CA GLY A 37 15.43 -19.37 -14.80
C GLY A 37 15.00 -17.91 -15.05
N LYS A 38 15.93 -16.96 -14.90
CA LYS A 38 15.68 -15.51 -15.01
C LYS A 38 14.98 -15.06 -16.31
N ALA A 39 15.03 -15.86 -17.37
CA ALA A 39 14.48 -15.53 -18.68
C ALA A 39 13.04 -16.04 -18.93
N THR A 40 12.54 -17.01 -18.15
CA THR A 40 11.21 -17.61 -18.41
C THR A 40 10.11 -16.94 -17.60
N ILE A 41 10.49 -16.12 -16.62
CA ILE A 41 9.52 -15.41 -15.81
C ILE A 41 9.41 -13.94 -16.21
N SER A 42 8.32 -13.64 -16.92
CA SER A 42 7.73 -12.31 -16.98
C SER A 42 6.98 -11.98 -15.67
N PHE A 43 7.58 -12.12 -14.47
CA PHE A 43 7.01 -11.53 -13.23
C PHE A 43 7.28 -10.02 -13.26
N GLY A 44 6.87 -9.35 -14.34
CA GLY A 44 7.39 -8.07 -14.84
C GLY A 44 7.20 -6.87 -13.91
N GLY A 45 6.77 -7.05 -12.67
CA GLY A 45 6.76 -6.01 -11.66
C GLY A 45 5.82 -6.34 -10.51
N SER A 46 4.89 -7.30 -10.69
CA SER A 46 3.96 -7.77 -9.65
C SER A 46 4.64 -8.18 -8.34
N VAL A 47 5.77 -8.89 -8.42
CA VAL A 47 6.61 -9.23 -7.26
C VAL A 47 7.16 -7.98 -6.57
N GLY A 48 7.61 -7.00 -7.34
CA GLY A 48 8.13 -5.76 -6.81
C GLY A 48 7.04 -4.80 -6.28
N VAL A 49 5.79 -4.89 -6.77
CA VAL A 49 4.61 -4.26 -6.15
C VAL A 49 4.37 -4.82 -4.75
N ALA A 50 4.34 -6.15 -4.64
CA ALA A 50 4.23 -6.88 -3.38
C ALA A 50 5.35 -6.49 -2.39
N ARG A 51 6.60 -6.48 -2.86
CA ARG A 51 7.78 -6.07 -2.08
C ARG A 51 7.70 -4.60 -1.66
N GLY A 52 7.28 -3.70 -2.56
CA GLY A 52 7.10 -2.29 -2.27
C GLY A 52 6.09 -2.07 -1.15
N MET A 53 4.95 -2.74 -1.21
CA MET A 53 3.93 -2.70 -0.16
C MET A 53 4.46 -3.19 1.19
N MET A 54 5.19 -4.30 1.21
CA MET A 54 5.86 -4.81 2.42
C MET A 54 6.81 -3.77 3.02
N LEU A 55 7.68 -3.18 2.18
CA LEU A 55 8.66 -2.18 2.61
C LEU A 55 7.97 -0.92 3.16
N LEU A 56 6.87 -0.47 2.55
CA LEU A 56 6.06 0.63 3.06
C LEU A 56 5.47 0.32 4.43
N ARG A 57 4.92 -0.89 4.62
CA ARG A 57 4.40 -1.34 5.93
C ARG A 57 5.47 -1.42 7.02
N GLN A 58 6.72 -1.67 6.64
CA GLN A 58 7.88 -1.66 7.55
C GLN A 58 8.47 -0.25 7.76
N GLY A 59 7.89 0.80 7.17
CA GLY A 59 8.42 2.17 7.23
C GLY A 59 9.68 2.40 6.39
N ARG A 60 10.10 1.42 5.58
CA ARG A 60 11.32 1.46 4.74
C ARG A 60 11.05 2.18 3.41
N THR A 61 10.57 3.42 3.51
CA THR A 61 10.02 4.19 2.39
C THR A 61 10.98 4.36 1.20
N THR A 62 12.26 4.67 1.45
CA THR A 62 13.26 4.81 0.36
C THR A 62 13.51 3.50 -0.39
N ALA A 63 13.57 2.38 0.34
CA ALA A 63 13.74 1.06 -0.26
C ALA A 63 12.48 0.65 -1.04
N ALA A 64 11.30 0.98 -0.52
CA ALA A 64 10.04 0.78 -1.22
C ALA A 64 10.03 1.55 -2.55
N LEU A 65 10.39 2.84 -2.53
CA LEU A 65 10.42 3.68 -3.73
C LEU A 65 11.31 3.08 -4.82
N ALA A 66 12.53 2.66 -4.48
CA ALA A 66 13.44 2.04 -5.45
C ALA A 66 12.82 0.79 -6.09
N SER A 67 12.26 -0.10 -5.27
CA SER A 67 11.59 -1.32 -5.74
C SER A 67 10.37 -1.02 -6.62
N LEU A 68 9.58 0.00 -6.25
CA LEU A 68 8.36 0.36 -6.96
C LEU A 68 8.63 1.03 -8.30
N LEU A 69 9.68 1.87 -8.41
CA LEU A 69 10.05 2.47 -9.70
C LEU A 69 10.54 1.41 -10.70
N GLU A 70 11.39 0.48 -10.26
CA GLU A 70 11.81 -0.67 -11.09
C GLU A 70 10.61 -1.51 -11.54
N SER A 71 9.62 -1.67 -10.66
CA SER A 71 8.39 -2.41 -10.97
C SER A 71 7.49 -1.67 -11.95
N CYS A 72 7.42 -0.34 -11.88
CA CYS A 72 6.67 0.47 -12.86
C CYS A 72 7.25 0.30 -14.26
N ASP A 73 8.58 0.32 -14.39
CA ASP A 73 9.26 0.14 -15.68
C ASP A 73 8.94 -1.23 -16.28
N GLY A 74 8.97 -2.29 -15.48
CA GLY A 74 8.64 -3.63 -15.97
C GLY A 74 7.14 -3.80 -16.28
N LEU A 75 6.24 -3.23 -15.47
CA LEU A 75 4.80 -3.27 -15.72
C LEU A 75 4.42 -2.49 -16.98
N ALA A 76 5.14 -1.40 -17.30
CA ALA A 76 4.94 -0.67 -18.55
C ALA A 76 5.20 -1.55 -19.80
N HIS A 77 6.00 -2.61 -19.68
CA HIS A 77 6.24 -3.58 -20.75
C HIS A 77 5.23 -4.73 -20.74
N SER A 78 4.76 -5.16 -19.55
CA SER A 78 3.82 -6.26 -19.38
C SER A 78 3.05 -6.12 -18.06
N ASP A 79 1.78 -5.75 -18.14
CA ASP A 79 0.88 -5.63 -16.98
C ASP A 79 -0.41 -6.46 -17.15
N PRO A 80 -0.30 -7.80 -17.16
CA PRO A 80 -1.46 -8.66 -17.35
C PRO A 80 -2.40 -8.68 -16.13
N GLN A 81 -1.98 -8.09 -15.00
CA GLN A 81 -2.74 -8.02 -13.74
C GLN A 81 -3.30 -6.62 -13.46
N GLN A 82 -3.04 -5.65 -14.34
CA GLN A 82 -3.44 -4.24 -14.19
C GLN A 82 -2.95 -3.63 -12.85
N LEU A 83 -1.69 -3.87 -12.51
CA LEU A 83 -1.04 -3.40 -11.28
C LEU A 83 -0.27 -2.09 -11.44
N LEU A 84 -0.10 -1.57 -12.66
CA LEU A 84 0.68 -0.36 -12.90
C LEU A 84 0.11 0.86 -12.17
N GLY A 85 -1.22 1.03 -12.16
CA GLY A 85 -1.92 2.07 -11.39
C GLY A 85 -1.58 1.98 -9.90
N TYR A 86 -1.76 0.80 -9.32
CA TYR A 86 -1.44 0.54 -7.91
C TYR A 86 0.03 0.74 -7.56
N CYS A 87 0.94 0.27 -8.42
CA CYS A 87 2.37 0.44 -8.25
C CYS A 87 2.78 1.91 -8.29
N SER A 88 2.30 2.66 -9.29
CA SER A 88 2.61 4.08 -9.47
C SER A 88 2.04 4.94 -8.33
N ALA A 89 0.85 4.62 -7.82
CA ALA A 89 0.27 5.30 -6.66
C ALA A 89 1.13 5.11 -5.39
N MET A 90 1.55 3.87 -5.10
CA MET A 90 2.49 3.60 -4.00
C MET A 90 3.83 4.31 -4.19
N ALA A 91 4.35 4.37 -5.43
CA ALA A 91 5.59 5.06 -5.75
C ALA A 91 5.46 6.58 -5.54
N ALA A 92 4.32 7.17 -5.93
CA ALA A 92 4.03 8.59 -5.72
C ALA A 92 4.06 8.93 -4.22
N TYR A 93 3.37 8.13 -3.42
CA TYR A 93 3.37 8.24 -1.96
C TYR A 93 4.78 8.12 -1.37
N ALA A 94 5.51 7.06 -1.75
CA ALA A 94 6.86 6.82 -1.25
C ALA A 94 7.83 7.94 -1.62
N ALA A 95 7.71 8.49 -2.83
CA ALA A 95 8.47 9.63 -3.31
C ALA A 95 8.15 10.90 -2.52
N ALA A 96 6.87 11.21 -2.33
CA ALA A 96 6.43 12.40 -1.62
C ALA A 96 6.92 12.38 -0.17
N LYS A 97 6.65 11.26 0.53
CA LYS A 97 7.08 11.05 1.92
C LYS A 97 8.60 11.07 2.09
N SER A 98 9.36 10.62 1.09
CA SER A 98 10.83 10.63 1.14
C SER A 98 11.46 11.93 0.62
N GLY A 99 10.66 12.97 0.33
CA GLY A 99 11.14 14.27 -0.16
C GLY A 99 11.57 14.30 -1.64
N ARG A 100 11.28 13.26 -2.43
CA ARG A 100 11.52 13.21 -3.89
C ARG A 100 10.37 13.87 -4.64
N LEU A 101 10.18 15.17 -4.37
CA LEU A 101 8.96 15.91 -4.76
C LEU A 101 8.72 15.95 -6.26
N ASP A 102 9.75 16.09 -7.09
CA ASP A 102 9.57 16.14 -8.56
C ASP A 102 9.10 14.79 -9.11
N THR A 103 9.67 13.69 -8.60
CA THR A 103 9.22 12.33 -8.93
C THR A 103 7.78 12.10 -8.48
N ALA A 104 7.44 12.54 -7.27
CA ALA A 104 6.08 12.42 -6.75
C ALA A 104 5.06 13.22 -7.58
N ARG A 105 5.36 14.48 -7.92
CA ARG A 105 4.49 15.31 -8.77
C ARG A 105 4.25 14.69 -10.13
N GLU A 106 5.30 14.15 -10.75
CA GLU A 106 5.16 13.51 -12.04
C GLU A 106 4.27 12.28 -11.98
N LEU A 107 4.46 11.42 -10.97
CA LEU A 107 3.62 10.23 -10.78
C LEU A 107 2.16 10.60 -10.47
N VAL A 108 1.91 11.62 -9.63
CA VAL A 108 0.55 12.13 -9.36
C VAL A 108 -0.10 12.72 -10.61
N ARG A 109 0.67 13.41 -11.46
CA ARG A 109 0.18 13.98 -12.72
C ARG A 109 -0.18 12.92 -13.75
N GLN A 110 0.57 11.81 -13.77
CA GLN A 110 0.32 10.67 -14.65
C GLN A 110 -0.82 9.78 -14.16
N TYR A 111 -1.15 9.84 -12.86
CA TYR A 111 -2.24 9.07 -12.30
C TYR A 111 -3.58 9.47 -12.91
N SER A 112 -4.24 8.48 -13.51
CA SER A 112 -5.63 8.53 -13.90
C SER A 112 -6.31 7.35 -13.25
N GLU A 113 -7.43 7.59 -12.59
CA GLU A 113 -8.27 6.51 -12.09
C GLU A 113 -8.80 5.70 -13.29
N ASP A 114 -8.56 4.39 -13.28
CA ASP A 114 -9.05 3.46 -14.30
C ASP A 114 -10.18 2.59 -13.74
N THR A 115 -10.91 1.94 -14.65
CA THR A 115 -12.05 1.04 -14.41
C THR A 115 -11.61 -0.34 -13.88
N GLY A 116 -10.71 -0.35 -12.90
CA GLY A 116 -10.20 -1.56 -12.25
C GLY A 116 -11.15 -2.15 -11.21
N MET A 117 -10.71 -3.23 -10.56
CA MET A 117 -11.44 -3.79 -9.41
C MET A 117 -11.54 -2.76 -8.30
N PHE A 118 -12.75 -2.49 -7.80
CA PHE A 118 -13.03 -1.42 -6.82
C PHE A 118 -12.05 -1.39 -5.63
N ILE A 119 -11.66 -2.56 -5.10
CA ILE A 119 -10.74 -2.61 -3.96
C ILE A 119 -9.32 -2.13 -4.32
N VAL A 120 -8.85 -2.38 -5.54
CA VAL A 120 -7.53 -1.92 -6.02
C VAL A 120 -7.56 -0.41 -6.21
N VAL A 121 -8.63 0.10 -6.87
CA VAL A 121 -8.86 1.53 -7.07
C VAL A 121 -8.94 2.27 -5.73
N ALA A 122 -9.58 1.68 -4.71
CA ALA A 122 -9.62 2.27 -3.38
C ALA A 122 -8.22 2.41 -2.76
N HIS A 123 -7.34 1.43 -2.94
CA HIS A 123 -5.96 1.54 -2.44
C HIS A 123 -5.16 2.58 -3.23
N GLU A 124 -5.33 2.64 -4.56
CA GLU A 124 -4.72 3.66 -5.41
C GLU A 124 -5.09 5.08 -4.96
N ARG A 125 -6.39 5.35 -4.82
CA ARG A 125 -6.91 6.64 -4.33
C ARG A 125 -6.33 7.00 -2.97
N ALA A 126 -6.25 6.04 -2.05
CA ALA A 126 -5.66 6.26 -0.74
C ALA A 126 -4.19 6.70 -0.82
N PHE A 127 -3.36 6.02 -1.62
CA PHE A 127 -1.96 6.40 -1.79
C PHE A 127 -1.78 7.75 -2.50
N ILE A 128 -2.60 8.06 -3.52
CA ILE A 128 -2.56 9.34 -4.22
C ILE A 128 -2.99 10.49 -3.32
N ALA A 129 -4.06 10.32 -2.54
CA ALA A 129 -4.51 11.32 -1.57
C ALA A 129 -3.41 11.63 -0.54
N ALA A 130 -2.76 10.60 -0.01
CA ALA A 130 -1.62 10.76 0.90
C ALA A 130 -0.41 11.43 0.22
N ALA A 131 -0.12 11.10 -1.04
CA ALA A 131 0.95 11.72 -1.82
C ALA A 131 0.69 13.22 -2.04
N ARG A 132 -0.55 13.60 -2.39
CA ARG A 132 -0.97 15.00 -2.54
C ARG A 132 -0.82 15.77 -1.23
N GLU A 133 -1.24 15.17 -0.11
CA GLU A 133 -1.07 15.81 1.20
C GLU A 133 0.40 16.11 1.51
N TYR A 134 1.32 15.18 1.22
CA TYR A 134 2.76 15.44 1.36
C TYR A 134 3.31 16.52 0.42
N LEU A 135 2.70 16.70 -0.75
CA LEU A 135 3.13 17.67 -1.76
C LEU A 135 2.62 19.08 -1.47
N ASP A 136 1.35 19.20 -1.07
CA ASP A 136 0.62 20.46 -1.01
C ASP A 136 0.36 20.92 0.43
N GLY A 137 0.13 19.98 1.37
CA GLY A 137 -0.06 20.26 2.79
C GLY A 137 -1.27 21.16 3.11
N ASP A 138 -2.29 21.15 2.25
CA ASP A 138 -3.48 22.00 2.34
C ASP A 138 -4.68 21.31 3.01
N GLY A 139 -4.51 20.06 3.45
CA GLY A 139 -5.55 19.24 4.09
C GLY A 139 -6.54 18.58 3.12
N ALA A 140 -6.41 18.78 1.81
CA ALA A 140 -7.32 18.17 0.83
C ALA A 140 -7.12 16.64 0.77
N GLY A 141 -5.87 16.17 0.87
CA GLY A 141 -5.57 14.73 0.88
C GLY A 141 -6.08 14.05 2.16
N ILE A 142 -6.00 14.73 3.30
CA ILE A 142 -6.60 14.26 4.57
C ILE A 142 -8.12 14.11 4.42
N ALA A 143 -8.80 15.11 3.86
CA ALA A 143 -10.25 15.06 3.65
C ALA A 143 -10.65 13.94 2.69
N GLU A 144 -9.91 13.74 1.60
CA GLU A 144 -10.13 12.65 0.64
C GLU A 144 -9.96 11.27 1.31
N LEU A 145 -8.93 11.09 2.14
CA LEU A 145 -8.70 9.85 2.88
C LEU A 145 -9.82 9.53 3.87
N PHE A 146 -10.35 10.53 4.60
CA PHE A 146 -11.49 10.31 5.50
C PHE A 146 -12.76 9.95 4.73
N SER A 147 -13.07 10.68 3.65
CA SER A 147 -14.22 10.38 2.80
C SER A 147 -14.12 8.96 2.22
N LEU A 148 -12.94 8.57 1.76
CA LEU A 148 -12.69 7.21 1.26
C LEU A 148 -12.89 6.16 2.35
N ALA A 149 -12.37 6.40 3.56
CA ALA A 149 -12.58 5.48 4.67
C ALA A 149 -14.07 5.33 5.02
N ASP A 150 -14.86 6.41 4.99
CA ASP A 150 -16.31 6.39 5.23
C ASP A 150 -17.06 5.56 4.16
N ASP A 151 -16.72 5.77 2.89
CA ASP A 151 -17.29 5.00 1.78
C ASP A 151 -16.97 3.51 1.90
N LEU A 152 -15.74 3.16 2.29
CA LEU A 152 -15.30 1.79 2.48
C LEU A 152 -16.00 1.13 3.67
N HIS A 153 -16.18 1.89 4.75
CA HIS A 153 -16.91 1.44 5.94
C HIS A 153 -18.37 1.10 5.59
N ALA A 154 -19.07 2.00 4.89
CA ALA A 154 -20.45 1.81 4.47
C ALA A 154 -20.64 0.58 3.58
N ARG A 155 -19.59 0.16 2.87
CA ARG A 155 -19.57 -1.02 1.99
C ARG A 155 -19.01 -2.28 2.67
N GLY A 156 -18.66 -2.23 3.95
CA GLY A 156 -18.07 -3.35 4.70
C GLY A 156 -16.67 -3.76 4.22
N GLN A 157 -15.94 -2.88 3.54
CA GLN A 157 -14.61 -3.15 2.98
C GLN A 157 -13.49 -2.83 3.97
N PHE A 158 -13.52 -3.49 5.13
CA PHE A 158 -12.70 -3.11 6.29
C PHE A 158 -11.18 -3.21 6.06
N THR A 159 -10.70 -4.11 5.21
CA THR A 159 -9.26 -4.20 4.86
C THR A 159 -8.79 -2.95 4.10
N ALA A 160 -9.60 -2.46 3.15
CA ALA A 160 -9.29 -1.24 2.41
C ALA A 160 -9.46 0.00 3.30
N GLU A 161 -10.47 0.00 4.19
CA GLU A 161 -10.63 1.05 5.21
C GLU A 161 -9.37 1.12 6.09
N LEU A 162 -8.88 -0.02 6.58
CA LEU A 162 -7.67 -0.10 7.39
C LEU A 162 -6.44 0.45 6.65
N ASN A 163 -6.36 0.26 5.32
CA ASN A 163 -5.28 0.85 4.52
C ASN A 163 -5.34 2.37 4.50
N ALA A 164 -6.50 2.95 4.20
CA ALA A 164 -6.68 4.41 4.19
C ALA A 164 -6.38 5.02 5.58
N LEU A 165 -6.84 4.37 6.65
CA LEU A 165 -6.59 4.82 8.02
C LEU A 165 -5.11 4.71 8.41
N ALA A 166 -4.40 3.70 7.92
CA ALA A 166 -2.97 3.57 8.18
C ALA A 166 -2.15 4.70 7.54
N LEU A 167 -2.59 5.24 6.40
CA LEU A 167 -1.99 6.44 5.80
C LEU A 167 -2.38 7.70 6.58
N LEU A 168 -3.63 7.80 7.04
CA LEU A 168 -4.10 8.90 7.88
C LEU A 168 -3.34 9.01 9.21
N LEU A 169 -2.73 7.94 9.72
CA LEU A 169 -1.95 8.01 10.97
C LEU A 169 -0.83 9.05 10.93
N GLU A 170 -0.28 9.33 9.74
CA GLU A 170 0.85 10.24 9.57
C GLU A 170 0.42 11.72 9.62
N PHE A 171 -0.88 11.99 9.42
CA PHE A 171 -1.44 13.34 9.39
C PHE A 171 -2.39 13.60 10.57
N GLU A 172 -3.20 12.60 10.94
CA GLU A 172 -4.27 12.67 11.94
C GLU A 172 -4.19 11.47 12.92
N PRO A 173 -3.08 11.31 13.67
CA PRO A 173 -2.79 10.09 14.45
C PRO A 173 -3.86 9.74 15.47
N SER A 174 -4.47 10.75 16.10
CA SER A 174 -5.49 10.55 17.14
C SER A 174 -6.81 10.02 16.59
N GLN A 175 -7.25 10.54 15.44
CA GLN A 175 -8.52 10.15 14.82
C GLN A 175 -8.37 8.81 14.09
N ALA A 176 -7.31 8.67 13.30
CA ALA A 176 -6.98 7.45 12.59
C ALA A 176 -6.85 6.26 13.55
N ARG A 177 -6.07 6.40 14.62
CA ARG A 177 -5.88 5.31 15.60
C ARG A 177 -7.17 4.87 16.28
N ARG A 178 -8.04 5.82 16.63
CA ARG A 178 -9.34 5.50 17.26
C ARG A 178 -10.18 4.62 16.33
N ARG A 179 -10.21 4.97 15.04
CA ARG A 179 -11.00 4.26 14.04
C ARG A 179 -10.40 2.92 13.67
N ILE A 180 -9.07 2.83 13.54
CA ILE A 180 -8.35 1.56 13.36
C ILE A 180 -8.75 0.56 14.46
N LEU A 181 -8.75 0.98 15.72
CA LEU A 181 -9.12 0.10 16.83
C LEU A 181 -10.58 -0.32 16.81
N ALA A 182 -11.48 0.50 16.26
CA ALA A 182 -12.89 0.16 16.12
C ALA A 182 -13.14 -0.92 15.04
N ILE A 183 -12.29 -0.98 14.01
CA ILE A 183 -12.45 -1.91 12.88
C ILE A 183 -11.46 -3.09 12.91
N ALA A 184 -10.42 -3.05 13.75
CA ALA A 184 -9.34 -4.04 13.75
C ALA A 184 -9.84 -5.48 13.94
N THR A 185 -10.91 -5.68 14.72
CA THR A 185 -11.51 -7.01 14.93
C THR A 185 -12.32 -7.53 13.74
N GLN A 186 -12.60 -6.67 12.76
CA GLN A 186 -13.31 -7.01 11.51
C GLN A 186 -12.35 -7.36 10.37
N VAL A 187 -11.04 -7.28 10.60
CA VAL A 187 -10.00 -7.55 9.62
C VAL A 187 -9.14 -8.70 10.11
N GLU A 188 -8.94 -9.70 9.26
CA GLU A 188 -8.06 -10.84 9.56
C GLU A 188 -6.59 -10.50 9.30
N GLY A 189 -5.69 -11.27 9.93
CA GLY A 189 -4.25 -11.20 9.68
C GLY A 189 -3.42 -10.50 10.76
N ARG A 190 -2.11 -10.78 10.78
CA ARG A 190 -1.19 -10.27 11.81
C ARG A 190 -1.07 -8.74 11.77
N TRP A 191 -1.28 -8.13 10.62
CA TRP A 191 -1.25 -6.67 10.49
C TRP A 191 -2.42 -6.00 11.24
N ALA A 192 -3.63 -6.53 11.12
CA ALA A 192 -4.78 -6.05 11.90
C ALA A 192 -4.64 -6.36 13.40
N ALA A 193 -4.12 -7.54 13.74
CA ALA A 193 -3.86 -7.93 15.13
C ALA A 193 -2.72 -7.15 15.80
N GLY A 194 -1.81 -6.56 15.01
CA GLY A 194 -0.64 -5.84 15.49
C GLY A 194 -0.94 -4.45 16.05
N TRP A 195 -2.16 -3.93 15.91
CA TRP A 195 -2.53 -2.60 16.43
C TRP A 195 -2.77 -2.66 17.95
N PRO A 196 -1.90 -2.04 18.78
CA PRO A 196 -2.05 -2.11 20.22
C PRO A 196 -3.26 -1.28 20.68
N PRO A 197 -4.02 -1.72 21.70
CA PRO A 197 -5.12 -0.92 22.25
C PRO A 197 -4.62 0.43 22.76
N LEU A 198 -5.48 1.45 22.71
CA LEU A 198 -5.18 2.78 23.28
C LEU A 198 -4.78 2.62 24.76
N PRO A 199 -3.66 3.21 25.22
CA PRO A 199 -3.38 3.27 26.65
C PRO A 199 -4.54 4.00 27.33
N ARG A 200 -5.05 3.44 28.44
CA ARG A 200 -6.28 3.87 29.11
C ARG A 200 -6.29 5.33 29.61
N ARG A 201 -5.20 6.08 29.47
CA ARG A 201 -5.09 7.51 29.81
C ARG A 201 -4.14 8.20 28.83
N LEU A 202 -4.67 9.08 27.98
CA LEU A 202 -3.86 10.14 27.37
C LEU A 202 -3.79 11.28 28.39
N SER A 203 -2.75 11.33 29.22
CA SER A 203 -2.37 12.60 29.83
C SER A 203 -1.80 13.50 28.74
N LYS A 204 -2.05 14.81 28.84
CA LYS A 204 -1.70 15.82 27.83
C LYS A 204 -0.20 15.85 27.44
N GLU A 205 0.66 15.15 28.17
CA GLU A 205 2.11 15.10 27.95
C GLU A 205 2.53 14.09 26.86
N ALA A 206 1.72 13.08 26.55
CA ALA A 206 2.11 12.05 25.56
C ALA A 206 1.95 12.47 24.08
N LEU A 207 1.35 13.64 23.82
CA LEU A 207 1.14 14.18 22.48
C LEU A 207 2.33 15.02 21.95
N GLN A 208 3.40 15.19 22.74
CA GLN A 208 4.56 16.03 22.37
C GLN A 208 5.82 15.25 21.98
N CYS A 209 5.80 13.91 22.01
CA CYS A 209 7.00 13.09 21.77
C CYS A 209 6.97 12.23 20.50
N TRP A 210 6.07 12.49 19.55
CA TRP A 210 6.05 11.85 18.24
C TRP A 210 5.72 12.86 17.16
#